data_AF-A0AAV3QF32-F1
#
_entry.id   AF-A0AAV3QF32-F1
#
_cell.length_a   1.000
_cell.length_b   1.000
_cell.length_c   1.000
_cell.angle_alpha   90.00
_cell.angle_beta   90.00
_cell.angle_gamma   90.00
#
_symmetry.space_group_name_H-M   'P 1'
#
loop_
_entity.id
_entity.type
_entity.pdbx_description
1 polymer ?
#
loop_
_entity_poly.entity_id
_entity_poly.type
_entity_poly.pdbx_seq_one_letter_code
_entity_poly.pdbx_strand_id
1 'polypeptide(L)'
;MLFQVGGQGTRPTFFEMAAAQQLPSSLRAALTYSLGVLALRRPFIHKILDYEDEFFALLMLVLEMHSLRTTDASFSESLYGLRRRSAKLKAEKENKLSNPGEGIQHTGLERRQKVLSVVFLVVLPYFKSKLQSVYNKEREAALQASLWGPGEDSFSETDYLDGNGASFLSRDGPNEEVTARARTLKKFKKIIAACYPLIHAGSEGLSFAYQLLYLLDATGFYSLALHALGIHVCRATGQELMDTSSRISKIRSRERERLRGPPWLKKVQAALHSCAYAVLDYAQTGLIASVFIFKMMEWWYQSAEERMSAPTVYPPPPPPPAPKVNIHNEHPIFAFLKLLHQFFFVEKST
;
A
#
# COMPACT_ATOMS: atom_id res chain seq x y z
N MET A 1 4.29 20.57 -11.84
CA MET A 1 5.55 20.14 -12.47
C MET A 1 5.48 18.62 -12.55
N LEU A 2 5.49 18.05 -13.76
CA LEU A 2 5.45 16.59 -13.94
C LEU A 2 6.88 16.06 -13.95
N PHE A 3 7.18 15.10 -13.07
CA PHE A 3 8.46 14.41 -13.05
C PHE A 3 8.53 13.46 -14.23
N GLN A 4 9.03 13.94 -15.37
CA GLN A 4 9.24 13.11 -16.55
C GLN A 4 10.53 12.32 -16.38
N VAL A 5 10.41 11.10 -15.88
CA VAL A 5 11.54 10.21 -15.62
C VAL A 5 11.86 9.39 -16.88
N GLY A 6 12.61 10.00 -17.80
CA GLY A 6 13.45 9.29 -18.77
C GLY A 6 12.74 8.39 -19.79
N GLY A 7 12.38 8.96 -20.94
CA GLY A 7 12.27 8.19 -22.19
C GLY A 7 11.75 9.04 -23.35
N GLN A 8 12.29 8.80 -24.54
CA GLN A 8 11.80 9.37 -25.80
C GLN A 8 10.72 8.42 -26.34
N GLY A 9 9.45 8.86 -26.38
CA GLY A 9 8.35 8.05 -26.95
C GLY A 9 7.01 8.22 -26.24
N THR A 10 5.92 7.86 -26.93
CA THR A 10 4.53 7.93 -26.46
C THR A 10 4.17 6.81 -25.46
N ARG A 11 4.94 5.72 -25.46
CA ARG A 11 4.80 4.60 -24.54
C ARG A 11 5.55 4.87 -23.22
N PRO A 12 4.93 4.59 -22.06
CA PRO A 12 5.60 4.76 -20.78
C PRO A 12 6.62 3.65 -20.50
N THR A 13 7.66 3.96 -19.72
CA THR A 13 8.63 2.94 -19.32
C THR A 13 8.03 1.96 -18.31
N PHE A 14 8.62 0.77 -18.19
CA PHE A 14 8.24 -0.19 -17.15
C PHE A 14 8.35 0.42 -15.75
N PHE A 15 9.40 1.20 -15.49
CA PHE A 15 9.60 1.86 -14.20
C PHE A 15 8.55 2.94 -13.91
N GLU A 16 8.13 3.72 -14.92
CA GLU A 16 7.01 4.67 -14.78
C GLU A 16 5.70 3.93 -14.44
N MET A 17 5.43 2.79 -15.08
CA MET A 17 4.25 1.97 -14.79
C MET A 17 4.31 1.33 -13.40
N ALA A 18 5.45 0.76 -13.02
CA ALA A 18 5.64 0.12 -11.72
C ALA A 18 5.54 1.13 -10.58
N ALA A 19 6.13 2.33 -10.75
CA ALA A 19 6.01 3.40 -9.78
C ALA A 19 4.56 3.86 -9.60
N ALA A 20 3.80 4.00 -10.70
CA ALA A 20 2.38 4.32 -10.64
C ALA A 20 1.55 3.22 -9.94
N GLN A 21 1.90 1.94 -10.08
CA GLN A 21 1.21 0.84 -9.41
C GLN A 21 1.48 0.78 -7.89
N GLN A 22 2.68 1.17 -7.45
CA GLN A 22 3.09 1.11 -6.04
C GLN A 22 2.53 2.27 -5.19
N LEU A 23 2.04 3.34 -5.82
CA LEU A 23 1.60 4.53 -5.11
C LEU A 23 0.38 4.29 -4.21
N PRO A 24 -0.70 3.62 -4.64
CA PRO A 24 -1.84 3.36 -3.76
C PRO A 24 -1.52 2.47 -2.55
N SER A 25 -0.64 1.47 -2.71
CA SER A 25 -0.25 0.58 -1.61
C SER A 25 0.60 1.31 -0.56
N SER A 26 1.51 2.17 -1.00
CA SER A 26 2.28 3.03 -0.08
C SER A 26 1.41 4.07 0.61
N LEU A 27 0.45 4.67 -0.09
CA LEU A 27 -0.53 5.59 0.50
C LEU A 27 -1.34 4.90 1.61
N ARG A 28 -1.78 3.66 1.37
CA ARG A 28 -2.48 2.86 2.36
C ARG A 28 -1.63 2.65 3.61
N ALA A 29 -0.38 2.20 3.46
CA ALA A 29 0.51 1.94 4.58
C ALA A 29 0.79 3.21 5.40
N ALA A 30 1.05 4.34 4.72
CA ALA A 30 1.28 5.62 5.38
C ALA A 30 0.03 6.11 6.13
N LEU A 31 -1.16 5.96 5.54
CA LEU A 31 -2.41 6.31 6.20
C LEU A 31 -2.62 5.48 7.45
N THR A 32 -2.56 4.15 7.35
CA THR A 32 -2.77 3.27 8.51
C THR A 32 -1.77 3.55 9.63
N TYR A 33 -0.51 3.84 9.31
CA TYR A 33 0.48 4.26 10.32
C TYR A 33 0.09 5.59 10.97
N SER A 34 -0.26 6.60 10.16
CA SER A 34 -0.65 7.92 10.67
C SER A 34 -1.92 7.87 11.53
N LEU A 35 -2.91 7.06 11.13
CA LEU A 35 -4.15 6.80 11.86
C LEU A 35 -3.86 6.06 13.17
N GLY A 36 -2.97 5.08 13.16
CA GLY A 36 -2.53 4.37 14.36
C GLY A 36 -1.86 5.30 15.38
N VAL A 37 -0.95 6.17 14.94
CA VAL A 37 -0.33 7.18 15.82
C VAL A 37 -1.37 8.19 16.33
N LEU A 38 -2.32 8.60 15.48
CA LEU A 38 -3.36 9.55 15.88
C LEU A 38 -4.40 8.93 16.82
N ALA A 39 -4.64 7.62 16.72
CA ALA A 39 -5.51 6.86 17.61
C ALA A 39 -5.06 6.94 19.07
N LEU A 40 -3.74 6.98 19.32
CA LEU A 40 -3.19 7.17 20.66
C LEU A 40 -3.62 8.49 21.32
N ARG A 41 -3.97 9.51 20.52
CA ARG A 41 -4.27 10.86 21.01
C ARG A 41 -5.77 11.17 21.04
N ARG A 42 -6.59 10.46 20.25
CA ARG A 42 -8.02 10.75 20.10
C ARG A 42 -8.85 9.46 20.02
N PRO A 43 -9.77 9.22 20.98
CA PRO A 43 -10.52 7.96 21.05
C PRO A 43 -11.50 7.75 19.89
N PHE A 44 -11.92 8.83 19.20
CA PHE A 44 -12.81 8.72 18.03
C PHE A 44 -12.15 8.02 16.84
N ILE A 45 -10.81 7.94 16.80
CA ILE A 45 -10.06 7.39 15.68
C ILE A 45 -10.00 5.87 15.72
N HIS A 46 -10.18 5.24 16.89
CA HIS A 46 -10.32 3.78 16.98
C HIS A 46 -11.46 3.26 16.10
N LYS A 47 -12.57 4.01 16.02
CA LYS A 47 -13.70 3.63 15.15
C LYS A 47 -13.36 3.74 13.66
N ILE A 48 -12.42 4.60 13.27
CA ILE A 48 -11.93 4.69 11.89
C ILE A 48 -10.95 3.54 11.63
N LEU A 49 -10.14 3.19 12.64
CA LEU A 49 -9.19 2.06 12.62
C LEU A 49 -9.88 0.69 12.48
N ASP A 50 -11.09 0.54 13.02
CA ASP A 50 -11.90 -0.67 12.84
C ASP A 50 -12.43 -0.84 11.40
N TYR A 51 -12.52 0.26 10.64
CA TYR A 51 -13.03 0.30 9.26
C TYR A 51 -11.99 0.85 8.26
N GLU A 52 -10.70 0.57 8.49
CA GLU A 52 -9.60 1.06 7.64
C GLU A 52 -9.77 0.67 6.17
N ASP A 53 -10.23 -0.56 5.92
CA ASP A 53 -10.47 -1.08 4.58
C ASP A 53 -11.55 -0.29 3.83
N GLU A 54 -12.67 -0.01 4.52
CA GLU A 54 -13.78 0.75 3.99
C GLU A 54 -13.42 2.24 3.80
N PHE A 55 -12.72 2.83 4.78
CA PHE A 55 -12.25 4.21 4.70
C PHE A 55 -11.26 4.41 3.55
N PHE A 56 -10.27 3.53 3.43
CA PHE A 56 -9.30 3.58 2.34
C PHE A 56 -9.97 3.39 0.98
N ALA A 57 -10.91 2.45 0.85
CA ALA A 57 -11.66 2.24 -0.38
C ALA A 57 -12.48 3.48 -0.77
N LEU A 58 -13.13 4.15 0.20
CA LEU A 58 -13.86 5.39 -0.04
C LEU A 58 -12.93 6.51 -0.48
N LEU A 59 -11.80 6.69 0.21
CA LEU A 59 -10.80 7.70 -0.12
C LEU A 59 -10.26 7.49 -1.55
N MET A 60 -9.86 6.27 -1.88
CA MET A 60 -9.41 5.91 -3.22
C MET A 60 -10.51 6.09 -4.27
N LEU A 61 -11.77 5.77 -3.95
CA LEU A 61 -12.90 6.01 -4.84
C LEU A 61 -13.04 7.49 -5.19
N VAL A 62 -12.97 8.37 -4.19
CA VAL A 62 -13.08 9.81 -4.40
C VAL A 62 -11.91 10.33 -5.23
N LEU A 63 -10.69 9.91 -4.91
CA LEU A 63 -9.47 10.31 -5.64
C LEU A 63 -9.49 9.83 -7.09
N GLU A 64 -9.84 8.56 -7.34
CA GLU A 64 -9.90 7.98 -8.68
C GLU A 64 -11.04 8.58 -9.50
N MET A 65 -12.23 8.77 -8.89
CA MET A 65 -13.36 9.42 -9.55
C MET A 65 -13.01 10.86 -9.94
N HIS A 66 -12.31 11.58 -9.07
CA HIS A 66 -11.84 12.94 -9.38
C HIS A 66 -10.82 12.93 -10.51
N SER A 67 -9.78 12.10 -10.40
CA SER A 67 -8.67 12.05 -11.36
C SER A 67 -9.12 11.62 -12.76
N LEU A 68 -10.02 10.65 -12.87
CA LEU A 68 -10.57 10.22 -14.16
C LEU A 68 -11.55 11.24 -14.75
N ARG A 69 -12.15 12.10 -13.93
CA ARG A 69 -13.05 13.16 -14.40
C ARG A 69 -12.27 14.39 -14.90
N THR A 70 -11.14 14.71 -14.27
CA THR A 70 -10.31 15.87 -14.63
C THR A 70 -9.24 15.50 -15.66
N THR A 71 -8.46 14.45 -15.42
CA THR A 71 -7.26 14.15 -16.18
C THR A 71 -7.41 12.97 -17.14
N ASP A 72 -8.54 12.25 -17.17
CA ASP A 72 -8.70 11.00 -17.95
C ASP A 72 -7.59 9.97 -17.65
N ALA A 73 -7.07 10.01 -16.42
CA ALA A 73 -6.02 9.14 -15.90
C ALA A 73 -6.42 8.67 -14.50
N SER A 74 -5.88 7.54 -14.04
CA SER A 74 -5.99 7.20 -12.61
C SER A 74 -5.19 8.18 -11.76
N PHE A 75 -5.51 8.26 -10.46
CA PHE A 75 -4.81 9.14 -9.53
C PHE A 75 -3.30 8.96 -9.60
N SER A 76 -2.80 7.73 -9.53
CA SER A 76 -1.35 7.49 -9.56
C SER A 76 -0.74 7.78 -10.93
N GLU A 77 -1.44 7.45 -12.01
CA GLU A 77 -1.03 7.76 -13.38
C GLU A 77 -0.91 9.28 -13.61
N SER A 78 -1.86 10.07 -13.10
CA SER A 78 -1.84 11.53 -13.20
C SER A 78 -0.63 12.15 -12.50
N LEU A 79 -0.06 11.50 -11.47
CA LEU A 79 1.13 11.99 -10.76
C LEU A 79 2.42 11.79 -11.55
N TYR A 80 2.49 10.68 -12.30
CA TYR A 80 3.63 10.37 -13.18
C TYR A 80 3.45 10.93 -14.60
N GLY A 81 2.40 11.72 -14.87
CA GLY A 81 2.16 12.31 -16.19
C GLY A 81 1.68 11.31 -17.23
N LEU A 82 1.00 10.26 -16.77
CA LEU A 82 0.45 9.19 -17.59
C LEU A 82 -1.04 9.40 -17.81
N ARG A 83 -1.55 8.94 -18.95
CA ARG A 83 -2.96 9.06 -19.34
C ARG A 83 -3.50 7.79 -19.95
N ARG A 84 -4.79 7.51 -19.68
CA ARG A 84 -5.52 6.40 -20.30
C ARG A 84 -6.08 6.83 -21.64
N ARG A 85 -5.94 5.95 -22.63
CA ARG A 85 -6.58 6.06 -23.95
C ARG A 85 -7.34 4.79 -24.24
N SER A 86 -8.52 4.92 -24.83
CA SER A 86 -9.27 3.75 -25.28
C SER A 86 -8.51 3.12 -26.45
N ALA A 87 -8.05 1.89 -26.26
CA ALA A 87 -7.65 1.03 -27.35
C ALA A 87 -8.94 0.64 -28.08
N LYS A 88 -9.31 1.36 -29.15
CA LYS A 88 -10.19 0.74 -30.13
C LYS A 88 -9.42 -0.46 -30.66
N LEU A 89 -9.75 -1.65 -30.17
CA LEU A 89 -9.20 -2.93 -30.64
C LEU A 89 -9.34 -2.97 -32.16
N LYS A 90 -8.26 -2.62 -32.87
CA LYS A 90 -7.79 -3.19 -34.14
C LYS A 90 -8.87 -3.80 -35.06
N ALA A 91 -9.99 -3.12 -35.28
CA ALA A 91 -11.00 -3.42 -36.29
C ALA A 91 -10.82 -2.48 -37.49
N GLU A 92 -9.57 -2.18 -37.82
CA GLU A 92 -9.18 -1.41 -39.01
C GLU A 92 -7.84 -1.97 -39.50
N LYS A 93 -7.78 -3.28 -39.72
CA LYS A 93 -6.63 -3.93 -40.36
C LYS A 93 -6.82 -4.16 -41.87
N GLU A 94 -7.85 -3.59 -42.49
CA GLU A 94 -8.08 -3.79 -43.94
C GLU A 94 -8.41 -2.54 -44.78
N ASN A 95 -8.51 -1.30 -44.26
CA ASN A 95 -8.91 -0.18 -45.13
C ASN A 95 -8.23 1.17 -44.85
N LYS A 96 -6.89 1.23 -44.75
CA LYS A 96 -6.16 2.51 -44.92
C LYS A 96 -4.87 2.36 -45.72
N LEU A 97 -5.04 2.18 -47.02
CA LEU A 97 -4.13 2.74 -48.02
C LEU A 97 -4.72 4.09 -48.46
N SER A 98 -4.69 5.12 -47.62
CA SER A 98 -5.04 6.50 -48.00
C SER A 98 -4.56 7.51 -46.97
N ASN A 99 -3.65 8.39 -47.40
CA ASN A 99 -3.28 9.72 -46.87
C ASN A 99 -2.50 9.82 -45.53
N PRO A 100 -1.22 10.23 -45.56
CA PRO A 100 -0.46 10.69 -44.39
C PRO A 100 -0.68 12.19 -44.23
N GLY A 101 -1.75 12.60 -43.56
CA GLY A 101 -2.03 14.04 -43.44
C GLY A 101 -3.33 14.39 -42.72
N GLU A 102 -3.67 13.72 -41.63
CA GLU A 102 -4.81 14.15 -40.81
C GLU A 102 -4.55 13.82 -39.34
N GLY A 103 -4.62 14.84 -38.49
CA GLY A 103 -4.25 14.78 -37.07
C GLY A 103 -4.92 13.62 -36.36
N ILE A 104 -4.12 12.90 -35.56
CA ILE A 104 -4.55 11.79 -34.70
C ILE A 104 -5.76 12.27 -33.89
N GLN A 105 -6.97 11.87 -34.28
CA GLN A 105 -8.17 12.20 -33.53
C GLN A 105 -8.12 11.45 -32.21
N HIS A 106 -7.68 12.14 -31.16
CA HIS A 106 -7.57 11.64 -29.79
C HIS A 106 -8.97 11.34 -29.25
N THR A 107 -9.41 10.08 -29.38
CA THR A 107 -10.69 9.61 -28.83
C THR A 107 -10.56 9.44 -27.31
N GLY A 108 -11.15 10.37 -26.55
CA GLY A 108 -11.22 10.28 -25.09
C GLY A 108 -12.00 9.04 -24.62
N LEU A 109 -11.70 8.55 -23.41
CA LEU A 109 -12.34 7.37 -22.83
C LEU A 109 -13.87 7.50 -22.78
N GLU A 110 -14.58 6.40 -23.08
CA GLU A 110 -16.03 6.34 -22.95
C GLU A 110 -16.44 6.40 -21.47
N ARG A 111 -17.60 7.02 -21.18
CA ARG A 111 -18.11 7.15 -19.79
C ARG A 111 -18.23 5.80 -19.08
N ARG A 112 -18.58 4.74 -19.81
CA ARG A 112 -18.64 3.36 -19.30
C ARG A 112 -17.27 2.82 -18.94
N GLN A 113 -16.27 3.01 -19.81
CA GLN A 113 -14.88 2.61 -19.55
C GLN A 113 -14.30 3.34 -18.34
N LYS A 114 -14.62 4.63 -18.17
CA LYS A 114 -14.20 5.40 -16.98
C LYS A 114 -14.74 4.77 -15.70
N VAL A 115 -16.06 4.55 -15.63
CA VAL A 115 -16.70 3.96 -14.44
C VAL A 115 -16.18 2.55 -14.19
N LEU A 116 -16.08 1.70 -15.22
CA LEU A 116 -15.54 0.35 -15.08
C LEU A 116 -14.09 0.36 -14.58
N SER A 117 -13.29 1.33 -15.02
CA SER A 117 -11.91 1.46 -14.54
C SER A 117 -11.84 1.90 -13.07
N VAL A 118 -12.69 2.83 -12.61
CA VAL A 118 -12.79 3.19 -11.17
C VAL A 118 -13.21 1.97 -10.36
N VAL A 119 -14.27 1.29 -10.80
CA VAL A 119 -14.80 0.11 -10.12
C VAL A 119 -13.71 -0.96 -10.01
N PHE A 120 -12.99 -1.25 -11.09
CA PHE A 120 -11.92 -2.24 -11.05
C PHE A 120 -10.77 -1.81 -10.12
N LEU A 121 -10.34 -0.55 -10.17
CA LEU A 121 -9.24 -0.06 -9.31
C LEU A 121 -9.57 -0.03 -7.82
N VAL A 122 -10.85 0.08 -7.45
CA VAL A 122 -11.26 0.23 -6.04
C VAL A 122 -11.89 -1.04 -5.49
N VAL A 123 -12.80 -1.65 -6.25
CA VAL A 123 -13.52 -2.85 -5.82
C VAL A 123 -12.61 -4.06 -5.80
N LEU A 124 -11.69 -4.20 -6.76
CA LEU A 124 -10.77 -5.34 -6.77
C LEU A 124 -9.85 -5.38 -5.55
N PRO A 125 -9.12 -4.31 -5.18
CA PRO A 125 -8.31 -4.34 -3.96
C PRO A 125 -9.15 -4.44 -2.69
N TYR A 126 -10.35 -3.85 -2.64
CA TYR A 126 -11.25 -4.02 -1.51
C TYR A 126 -11.66 -5.49 -1.32
N PHE A 127 -12.07 -6.14 -2.41
CA PHE A 127 -12.44 -7.55 -2.38
C PHE A 127 -11.25 -8.43 -2.00
N LYS A 128 -10.06 -8.18 -2.58
CA LYS A 128 -8.81 -8.88 -2.21
C LYS A 128 -8.49 -8.73 -0.72
N SER A 129 -8.62 -7.52 -0.16
CA SER A 129 -8.43 -7.23 1.27
C SER A 129 -9.43 -7.99 2.14
N LYS A 130 -10.71 -7.96 1.77
CA LYS A 130 -11.76 -8.64 2.52
C LYS A 130 -11.56 -10.16 2.51
N LEU A 131 -11.23 -10.75 1.36
CA LEU A 131 -10.90 -12.16 1.27
C LEU A 131 -9.67 -12.52 2.11
N GLN A 132 -8.60 -11.71 2.07
CA GLN A 132 -7.42 -11.94 2.89
C GLN A 132 -7.76 -11.90 4.38
N SER A 133 -8.58 -10.94 4.82
CA SER A 133 -8.98 -10.84 6.23
C SER A 133 -9.80 -12.05 6.69
N VAL A 134 -10.73 -12.53 5.85
CA VAL A 134 -11.53 -13.73 6.15
C VAL A 134 -10.64 -14.96 6.18
N TYR A 135 -9.73 -15.09 5.21
CA TYR A 135 -8.79 -16.21 5.15
C TYR A 135 -7.84 -16.24 6.36
N ASN A 136 -7.27 -15.09 6.74
CA ASN A 136 -6.37 -15.00 7.88
C ASN A 136 -7.08 -15.36 9.18
N LYS A 137 -8.31 -14.88 9.41
CA LYS A 137 -9.10 -15.23 10.59
C LYS A 137 -9.36 -16.73 10.70
N GLU A 138 -9.75 -17.38 9.60
CA GLU A 138 -10.00 -18.83 9.60
C GLU A 138 -8.69 -19.62 9.77
N ARG A 139 -7.59 -19.16 9.15
CA ARG A 139 -6.27 -19.80 9.30
C ARG A 139 -5.73 -19.64 10.72
N GLU A 140 -5.86 -18.46 11.32
CA GLU A 140 -5.46 -18.19 12.71
C GLU A 140 -6.30 -18.99 13.68
N ALA A 141 -7.63 -19.08 13.50
CA ALA A 141 -8.49 -19.93 14.31
C ALA A 141 -8.13 -21.42 14.18
N ALA A 142 -7.84 -21.89 12.95
CA ALA A 142 -7.40 -23.26 12.71
C ALA A 142 -6.02 -23.54 13.34
N LEU A 143 -5.09 -22.59 13.23
CA LEU A 143 -3.76 -22.68 13.84
C LEU A 143 -3.85 -22.67 15.38
N GLN A 144 -4.65 -21.76 15.96
CA GLN A 144 -4.89 -21.69 17.40
C GLN A 144 -5.49 -22.99 17.93
N ALA A 145 -6.51 -23.54 17.25
CA ALA A 145 -7.11 -24.82 17.63
C ALA A 145 -6.14 -26.01 17.51
N SER A 146 -5.18 -25.96 16.56
CA SER A 146 -4.15 -26.99 16.41
C SER A 146 -3.02 -26.88 17.44
N LEU A 147 -2.70 -25.66 17.89
CA LEU A 147 -1.60 -25.38 18.81
C LEU A 147 -1.99 -25.52 20.28
N TRP A 148 -3.22 -25.18 20.64
CA TRP A 148 -3.71 -25.15 22.02
C TRP A 148 -4.77 -26.23 22.31
N GLY A 149 -5.04 -27.11 21.34
CA GLY A 149 -6.20 -28.01 21.38
C GLY A 149 -7.51 -27.22 21.25
N PRO A 150 -8.69 -27.87 21.26
CA PRO A 150 -9.96 -27.18 21.43
C PRO A 150 -10.03 -26.63 22.86
N GLY A 151 -9.32 -25.52 23.09
CA GLY A 151 -9.28 -24.84 24.37
C GLY A 151 -10.66 -24.30 24.70
N GLU A 152 -11.20 -24.79 25.80
CA GLU A 152 -12.27 -24.14 26.54
C GLU A 152 -11.86 -22.68 26.77
N ASP A 153 -12.81 -21.76 26.61
CA ASP A 153 -12.72 -20.32 26.86
C ASP A 153 -12.27 -19.41 25.70
N SER A 154 -13.16 -19.27 24.72
CA SER A 154 -13.57 -17.93 24.30
C SER A 154 -15.07 -17.89 24.10
N PHE A 155 -15.72 -17.15 25.00
CA PHE A 155 -17.14 -16.82 25.07
C PHE A 155 -17.70 -16.33 23.72
N SER A 156 -18.06 -17.27 22.86
CA SER A 156 -19.09 -17.12 21.86
C SER A 156 -20.40 -17.47 22.55
N GLU A 157 -21.05 -16.43 23.08
CA GLU A 157 -22.39 -16.42 23.66
C GLU A 157 -23.43 -16.90 22.64
N THR A 158 -23.52 -18.21 22.41
CA THR A 158 -24.64 -18.80 21.65
C THR A 158 -24.88 -20.30 21.87
N ASP A 159 -24.07 -21.02 22.67
CA ASP A 159 -24.17 -22.49 22.82
C ASP A 159 -24.57 -22.97 24.23
N TYR A 160 -25.40 -22.20 24.97
CA TYR A 160 -25.93 -22.62 26.28
C TYR A 160 -27.31 -23.29 26.28
N LEU A 161 -27.89 -23.62 25.12
CA LEU A 161 -29.20 -24.28 25.07
C LEU A 161 -29.20 -25.48 24.13
N ASP A 162 -28.39 -26.50 24.40
CA ASP A 162 -28.78 -27.85 23.98
C ASP A 162 -28.16 -28.93 24.89
N GLY A 163 -29.01 -29.79 25.45
CA GLY A 163 -28.56 -31.01 26.11
C GLY A 163 -29.04 -31.26 27.53
N ASN A 164 -30.36 -31.26 27.79
CA ASN A 164 -30.99 -32.41 28.47
C ASN A 164 -32.52 -32.33 28.39
N GLY A 165 -33.17 -33.44 28.02
CA GLY A 165 -34.57 -33.45 27.61
C GLY A 165 -35.60 -33.41 28.75
N ALA A 166 -36.72 -32.73 28.48
CA ALA A 166 -38.06 -33.23 28.78
C ALA A 166 -39.10 -32.38 28.03
N SER A 167 -39.93 -33.08 27.26
CA SER A 167 -41.14 -32.64 26.55
C SER A 167 -41.97 -31.54 27.21
N PHE A 168 -42.34 -30.48 26.48
CA PHE A 168 -43.69 -29.90 26.45
C PHE A 168 -43.85 -28.96 25.22
N LEU A 169 -45.09 -28.87 24.73
CA LEU A 169 -45.51 -28.52 23.37
C LEU A 169 -45.40 -27.03 22.96
N SER A 170 -45.17 -26.83 21.65
CA SER A 170 -45.61 -25.72 20.76
C SER A 170 -44.93 -24.34 20.84
N ARG A 171 -44.20 -23.96 19.76
CA ARG A 171 -44.48 -22.75 18.91
C ARG A 171 -43.54 -22.71 17.67
N ASP A 172 -44.15 -22.61 16.50
CA ASP A 172 -43.54 -22.48 15.16
C ASP A 172 -42.56 -21.28 14.96
N GLY A 173 -41.44 -21.56 14.25
CA GLY A 173 -40.61 -20.67 13.41
C GLY A 173 -39.73 -19.60 14.09
N PRO A 174 -38.49 -19.26 13.63
CA PRO A 174 -37.81 -19.52 12.34
C PRO A 174 -36.38 -20.13 12.51
N ASN A 175 -36.17 -21.07 13.44
CA ASN A 175 -34.81 -21.53 13.79
C ASN A 175 -34.15 -22.43 12.72
N GLU A 176 -34.92 -23.16 11.90
CA GLU A 176 -34.37 -24.01 10.83
C GLU A 176 -33.63 -23.23 9.73
N GLU A 177 -34.13 -22.03 9.37
CA GLU A 177 -33.47 -21.19 8.36
C GLU A 177 -32.10 -20.69 8.84
N VAL A 178 -32.00 -20.36 10.13
CA VAL A 178 -30.76 -19.86 10.75
C VAL A 178 -29.71 -20.97 10.79
N THR A 179 -30.10 -22.21 11.12
CA THR A 179 -29.20 -23.37 11.13
C THR A 179 -28.78 -23.80 9.72
N ALA A 180 -29.69 -23.76 8.74
CA ALA A 180 -29.36 -24.07 7.34
C ALA A 180 -28.40 -23.05 6.73
N ARG A 181 -28.64 -21.75 6.97
CA ARG A 181 -27.74 -20.65 6.56
C ARG A 181 -26.37 -20.75 7.24
N ALA A 182 -26.32 -21.14 8.51
CA ALA A 182 -25.06 -21.35 9.22
C ALA A 182 -24.24 -22.51 8.63
N ARG A 183 -24.88 -23.62 8.25
CA ARG A 183 -24.22 -24.77 7.60
C ARG A 183 -23.70 -24.42 6.21
N THR A 184 -24.49 -23.71 5.39
CA THR A 184 -24.05 -23.29 4.06
C THR A 184 -22.94 -22.26 4.14
N LEU A 185 -22.99 -21.33 5.09
CA LEU A 185 -21.90 -20.37 5.35
C LEU A 185 -20.61 -21.06 5.79
N LYS A 186 -20.69 -22.09 6.66
CA LYS A 186 -19.52 -22.92 7.04
C LYS A 186 -18.91 -23.63 5.83
N LYS A 187 -19.74 -24.23 4.96
CA LYS A 187 -19.27 -24.85 3.71
C LYS A 187 -18.63 -23.82 2.78
N PHE A 188 -19.26 -22.66 2.62
CA PHE A 188 -18.79 -21.57 1.78
C PHE A 188 -17.45 -21.00 2.28
N LYS A 189 -17.31 -20.79 3.59
CA LYS A 189 -16.04 -20.40 4.23
C LYS A 189 -14.92 -21.41 3.98
N LYS A 190 -15.22 -22.71 4.10
CA LYS A 190 -14.25 -23.78 3.81
C LYS A 190 -13.82 -23.79 2.33
N ILE A 191 -14.77 -23.59 1.42
CA ILE A 191 -14.50 -23.47 -0.02
C ILE A 191 -13.66 -22.23 -0.31
N ILE A 192 -13.98 -21.08 0.28
CA ILE A 192 -13.17 -19.86 0.18
C ILE A 192 -11.75 -20.13 0.69
N ALA A 193 -11.59 -20.76 1.85
CA ALA A 193 -10.29 -21.04 2.42
C ALA A 193 -9.42 -21.94 1.52
N ALA A 194 -10.03 -22.94 0.87
CA ALA A 194 -9.32 -23.81 -0.07
C ALA A 194 -9.04 -23.13 -1.43
N CYS A 195 -9.96 -22.31 -1.93
CA CYS A 195 -9.87 -21.68 -3.25
C CYS A 195 -9.01 -20.40 -3.23
N TYR A 196 -8.95 -19.71 -2.10
CA TYR A 196 -8.19 -18.47 -1.93
C TYR A 196 -6.70 -18.57 -2.33
N PRO A 197 -5.90 -19.54 -1.85
CA PRO A 197 -4.49 -19.63 -2.24
C PRO A 197 -4.30 -19.84 -3.75
N LEU A 198 -5.19 -20.60 -4.39
CA LEU A 198 -5.18 -20.81 -5.84
C LEU A 198 -5.52 -19.52 -6.61
N ILE A 199 -6.57 -18.81 -6.18
CA ILE A 199 -6.96 -17.54 -6.79
C ILE A 199 -5.84 -16.50 -6.59
N HIS A 200 -5.26 -16.43 -5.39
CA HIS A 200 -4.18 -15.52 -5.08
C HIS A 200 -2.96 -15.82 -5.95
N ALA A 201 -2.48 -17.07 -5.97
CA ALA A 201 -1.36 -17.51 -6.80
C ALA A 201 -1.61 -17.26 -8.29
N GLY A 202 -2.82 -17.56 -8.79
CA GLY A 202 -3.21 -17.30 -10.18
C GLY A 202 -3.20 -15.81 -10.51
N SER A 203 -3.72 -14.96 -9.61
CA SER A 203 -3.75 -13.51 -9.81
C SER A 203 -2.37 -12.87 -9.83
N GLU A 204 -1.46 -13.31 -8.95
CA GLU A 204 -0.07 -12.84 -8.92
C GLU A 204 0.71 -13.37 -10.13
N GLY A 205 0.53 -14.65 -10.49
CA GLY A 205 1.15 -15.25 -11.67
C GLY A 205 0.72 -14.58 -12.97
N LEU A 206 -0.57 -14.26 -13.13
CA LEU A 206 -1.07 -13.48 -14.26
C LEU A 206 -0.48 -12.07 -14.27
N SER A 207 -0.42 -11.39 -13.11
CA SER A 207 0.16 -10.05 -13.01
C SER A 207 1.63 -10.05 -13.44
N PHE A 208 2.41 -11.02 -12.95
CA PHE A 208 3.80 -11.21 -13.34
C PHE A 208 3.96 -11.52 -14.83
N ALA A 209 3.13 -12.42 -15.38
CA ALA A 209 3.17 -12.76 -16.79
C ALA A 209 2.94 -11.53 -17.69
N TYR A 210 1.96 -10.68 -17.35
CA TYR A 210 1.72 -9.44 -18.08
C TYR A 210 2.85 -8.42 -17.92
N GLN A 211 3.43 -8.28 -16.72
CA GLN A 211 4.59 -7.41 -16.49
C GLN A 211 5.81 -7.87 -17.29
N LEU A 212 6.07 -9.18 -17.35
CA LEU A 212 7.13 -9.78 -18.14
C LEU A 212 6.89 -9.54 -19.64
N LEU A 213 5.68 -9.81 -20.12
CA LEU A 213 5.30 -9.61 -21.52
C LEU A 213 5.36 -8.13 -21.96
N TYR A 214 5.09 -7.21 -21.02
CA TYR A 214 5.28 -5.78 -21.24
C TYR A 214 6.76 -5.40 -21.37
N LEU A 215 7.64 -6.04 -20.58
CA LEU A 215 9.09 -5.84 -20.60
C LEU A 215 9.74 -6.41 -21.87
N LEU A 216 9.24 -7.55 -22.35
CA LEU A 216 9.61 -8.19 -23.63
C LEU A 216 9.06 -7.47 -24.87
N ASP A 217 8.41 -6.32 -24.70
CA ASP A 217 7.80 -5.52 -25.76
C ASP A 217 6.72 -6.23 -26.61
N ALA A 218 6.30 -7.43 -26.20
CA ALA A 218 5.36 -8.27 -26.94
C ALA A 218 3.89 -7.82 -26.80
N THR A 219 3.53 -7.20 -25.66
CA THR A 219 2.21 -6.60 -25.45
C THR A 219 2.28 -5.16 -24.95
N GLY A 220 1.41 -4.29 -25.48
CA GLY A 220 1.25 -2.91 -25.03
C GLY A 220 0.41 -2.74 -23.75
N PHE A 221 0.05 -3.81 -23.05
CA PHE A 221 -0.79 -3.79 -21.85
C PHE A 221 0.03 -4.23 -20.64
N TYR A 222 -0.02 -3.45 -19.55
CA TYR A 222 0.75 -3.70 -18.33
C TYR A 222 0.01 -4.61 -17.33
N SER A 223 -1.33 -4.62 -17.33
CA SER A 223 -2.13 -5.45 -16.44
C SER A 223 -3.32 -6.08 -17.17
N LEU A 224 -3.79 -7.23 -16.66
CA LEU A 224 -4.99 -7.91 -17.15
C LEU A 224 -6.21 -6.99 -17.12
N ALA A 225 -6.29 -6.11 -16.12
CA ALA A 225 -7.32 -5.10 -15.96
C ALA A 225 -7.41 -4.15 -17.17
N LEU A 226 -6.25 -3.62 -17.57
CA LEU A 226 -6.13 -2.69 -18.68
C LEU A 226 -6.45 -3.39 -20.01
N HIS A 227 -6.04 -4.65 -20.13
CA HIS A 227 -6.37 -5.47 -21.30
C HIS A 227 -7.87 -5.75 -21.41
N ALA A 228 -8.51 -6.18 -20.32
CA ALA A 228 -9.95 -6.45 -20.28
C ALA A 228 -10.80 -5.20 -20.54
N LEU A 229 -10.32 -4.03 -20.11
CA LEU A 229 -10.98 -2.75 -20.35
C LEU A 229 -10.66 -2.14 -21.73
N GLY A 230 -9.70 -2.71 -22.46
CA GLY A 230 -9.23 -2.18 -23.74
C GLY A 230 -8.65 -0.77 -23.59
N ILE A 231 -7.85 -0.53 -22.56
CA ILE A 231 -7.27 0.79 -22.26
C ILE A 231 -5.74 0.67 -22.35
N HIS A 232 -5.11 1.57 -23.11
CA HIS A 232 -3.67 1.74 -23.10
C HIS A 232 -3.27 2.98 -22.31
N VAL A 233 -2.14 2.89 -21.61
CA VAL A 233 -1.55 4.03 -20.90
C VAL A 233 -0.49 4.66 -21.80
N CYS A 234 -0.59 5.97 -22.03
CA CYS A 234 0.34 6.76 -22.83
C CYS A 234 0.86 7.94 -22.01
N ARG A 235 2.04 8.46 -22.35
CA ARG A 235 2.54 9.70 -21.73
C ARG A 235 1.68 10.89 -22.14
N ALA A 236 1.38 11.77 -21.18
CA ALA A 236 0.65 13.00 -21.43
C ALA A 236 1.57 14.05 -22.05
N THR A 237 1.27 14.50 -23.27
CA THR A 237 1.97 15.63 -23.89
C THR A 237 1.51 16.95 -23.27
N GLY A 238 2.43 17.92 -23.06
CA GLY A 238 2.10 19.21 -22.42
C GLY A 238 0.98 20.00 -23.12
N GLN A 239 0.88 19.87 -24.44
CA GLN A 239 -0.21 20.45 -25.24
C GLN A 239 -1.57 19.84 -24.90
N GLU A 240 -1.64 18.54 -24.61
CA GLU A 240 -2.87 17.84 -24.23
C GLU A 240 -3.35 18.23 -22.82
N LEU A 241 -2.44 18.63 -21.95
CA LEU A 241 -2.76 19.16 -20.62
C LEU A 241 -3.48 20.51 -20.72
N MET A 242 -3.01 21.40 -21.60
CA MET A 242 -3.67 22.69 -21.88
C MET A 242 -5.05 22.49 -22.49
N ASP A 243 -5.17 21.58 -23.47
CA ASP A 243 -6.46 21.28 -24.09
C ASP A 243 -7.47 20.70 -23.08
N THR A 244 -6.99 19.90 -22.13
CA THR A 244 -7.82 19.33 -21.07
C THR A 244 -8.30 20.40 -20.11
N SER A 245 -7.42 21.28 -19.63
CA SER A 245 -7.80 22.40 -18.77
C SER A 245 -8.86 23.29 -19.45
N SER A 246 -8.70 23.55 -20.74
CA SER A 246 -9.67 24.30 -21.54
C SER A 246 -11.00 23.57 -21.73
N ARG A 247 -10.98 22.23 -21.80
CA ARG A 247 -12.19 21.41 -21.94
C ARG A 247 -12.94 21.33 -20.61
N ILE A 248 -12.22 21.18 -19.50
CA ILE A 248 -12.79 21.21 -18.14
C ILE A 248 -13.47 22.56 -17.88
N SER A 249 -12.83 23.67 -18.25
CA SER A 249 -13.42 25.01 -18.06
C SER A 249 -14.69 25.21 -18.89
N LYS A 250 -14.71 24.72 -20.14
CA LYS A 250 -15.90 24.73 -21.03
C LYS A 250 -17.03 23.82 -20.53
N ILE A 251 -16.71 22.68 -19.93
CA ILE A 251 -17.72 21.79 -19.32
C ILE A 251 -18.30 22.45 -18.07
N ARG A 252 -17.44 23.06 -17.24
CA ARG A 252 -17.83 23.79 -16.02
C ARG A 252 -18.72 24.98 -16.34
N SER A 253 -18.47 25.70 -17.44
CA SER A 253 -19.36 26.79 -17.89
C SER A 253 -20.71 26.27 -18.41
N ARG A 254 -20.74 25.16 -19.17
CA ARG A 254 -21.98 24.55 -19.66
C ARG A 254 -22.85 23.93 -18.56
N GLU A 255 -22.26 23.32 -17.54
CA GLU A 255 -23.01 22.83 -16.37
C GLU A 255 -23.63 23.98 -15.58
N ARG A 256 -22.93 25.12 -15.49
CA ARG A 256 -23.45 26.35 -14.88
C ARG A 256 -24.65 26.92 -15.64
N GLU A 257 -24.72 26.71 -16.95
CA GLU A 257 -25.83 27.14 -17.81
C GLU A 257 -27.04 26.18 -17.79
N ARG A 258 -26.82 24.88 -17.55
CA ARG A 258 -27.89 23.85 -17.58
C ARG A 258 -28.71 23.72 -16.30
N LEU A 259 -28.28 24.30 -15.18
CA LEU A 259 -29.06 24.29 -13.95
C LEU A 259 -30.28 25.22 -14.15
N ARG A 260 -31.50 24.66 -14.16
CA ARG A 260 -32.77 25.41 -14.07
C ARG A 260 -33.23 25.41 -12.60
N GLY A 261 -33.57 26.59 -12.07
CA GLY A 261 -33.91 26.82 -10.67
C GLY A 261 -33.71 28.28 -10.22
N PRO A 262 -34.17 28.65 -9.01
CA PRO A 262 -34.08 30.02 -8.49
C PRO A 262 -32.63 30.50 -8.29
N PRO A 263 -32.35 31.80 -8.50
CA PRO A 263 -30.99 32.35 -8.67
C PRO A 263 -30.09 32.29 -7.42
N TRP A 264 -30.66 32.29 -6.21
CA TRP A 264 -29.91 32.25 -4.95
C TRP A 264 -29.44 30.83 -4.59
N LEU A 265 -30.32 29.83 -4.73
CA LEU A 265 -29.99 28.40 -4.57
C LEU A 265 -28.91 27.97 -5.57
N LYS A 266 -28.95 28.50 -6.79
CA LYS A 266 -27.88 28.30 -7.79
C LYS A 266 -26.55 28.88 -7.35
N LYS A 267 -26.51 30.09 -6.81
CA LYS A 267 -25.25 30.69 -6.32
C LYS A 267 -24.67 29.87 -5.19
N VAL A 268 -25.49 29.42 -4.24
CA VAL A 268 -25.05 28.60 -3.11
C VAL A 268 -24.59 27.21 -3.58
N GLN A 269 -25.39 26.51 -4.39
CA GLN A 269 -25.02 25.19 -4.91
C GLN A 269 -23.79 25.26 -5.82
N ALA A 270 -23.68 26.28 -6.67
CA ALA A 270 -22.51 26.48 -7.52
C ALA A 270 -21.27 26.88 -6.70
N ALA A 271 -21.42 27.72 -5.68
CA ALA A 271 -20.33 28.05 -4.77
C ALA A 271 -19.90 26.82 -3.96
N LEU A 272 -20.84 26.01 -3.49
CA LEU A 272 -20.55 24.78 -2.75
C LEU A 272 -19.88 23.74 -3.65
N HIS A 273 -20.37 23.52 -4.87
CA HIS A 273 -19.71 22.64 -5.83
C HIS A 273 -18.34 23.17 -6.23
N SER A 274 -18.21 24.47 -6.49
CA SER A 274 -16.93 25.09 -6.84
C SER A 274 -15.93 25.01 -5.69
N CYS A 275 -16.38 25.23 -4.45
CA CYS A 275 -15.57 25.07 -3.25
C CYS A 275 -15.18 23.62 -3.06
N ALA A 276 -16.11 22.68 -3.16
CA ALA A 276 -15.83 21.25 -3.04
C ALA A 276 -14.81 20.79 -4.09
N TYR A 277 -14.97 21.18 -5.37
CA TYR A 277 -13.99 20.85 -6.41
C TYR A 277 -12.65 21.56 -6.21
N ALA A 278 -12.65 22.82 -5.78
CA ALA A 278 -11.40 23.53 -5.47
C ALA A 278 -10.66 22.83 -4.32
N VAL A 279 -11.37 22.52 -3.23
CA VAL A 279 -10.83 21.75 -2.10
C VAL A 279 -10.32 20.40 -2.57
N LEU A 280 -10.98 19.72 -3.49
CA LEU A 280 -10.52 18.43 -4.03
C LEU A 280 -9.27 18.56 -4.91
N ASP A 281 -9.22 19.60 -5.76
CA ASP A 281 -8.06 19.93 -6.59
C ASP A 281 -6.84 20.27 -5.71
N TYR A 282 -7.05 21.08 -4.67
CA TYR A 282 -6.01 21.41 -3.70
C TYR A 282 -5.67 20.24 -2.78
N ALA A 283 -6.62 19.38 -2.44
CA ALA A 283 -6.40 18.19 -1.63
C ALA A 283 -5.52 17.21 -2.40
N GLN A 284 -5.71 17.04 -3.71
CA GLN A 284 -4.81 16.21 -4.51
C GLN A 284 -3.37 16.72 -4.43
N THR A 285 -3.14 18.02 -4.62
CA THR A 285 -1.80 18.61 -4.49
C THR A 285 -1.26 18.56 -3.06
N GLY A 286 -2.12 18.78 -2.07
CA GLY A 286 -1.78 18.75 -0.65
C GLY A 286 -1.44 17.35 -0.17
N LEU A 287 -2.10 16.31 -0.69
CA LEU A 287 -1.83 14.92 -0.37
C LEU A 287 -0.46 14.50 -0.91
N ILE A 288 -0.13 14.86 -2.15
CA ILE A 288 1.22 14.64 -2.71
C ILE A 288 2.28 15.32 -1.84
N ALA A 289 2.07 16.59 -1.50
CA ALA A 289 3.01 17.34 -0.66
C ALA A 289 3.14 16.72 0.74
N SER A 290 2.02 16.28 1.33
CA SER A 290 1.99 15.63 2.64
C SER A 290 2.73 14.29 2.64
N VAL A 291 2.53 13.44 1.62
CA VAL A 291 3.25 12.16 1.48
C VAL A 291 4.74 12.39 1.28
N PHE A 292 5.12 13.39 0.48
CA PHE A 292 6.52 13.76 0.30
C PHE A 292 7.17 14.20 1.62
N ILE A 293 6.53 15.12 2.36
CA ILE A 293 7.03 15.58 3.66
C ILE A 293 7.10 14.42 4.66
N PHE A 294 6.08 13.55 4.68
CA PHE A 294 6.05 12.38 5.54
C PHE A 294 7.22 11.42 5.24
N LYS A 295 7.46 11.12 3.96
CA LYS A 295 8.58 10.26 3.54
C LYS A 295 9.95 10.87 3.86
N MET A 296 10.09 12.19 3.70
CA MET A 296 11.29 12.93 4.13
C MET A 296 11.51 12.81 5.64
N MET A 297 10.43 12.88 6.42
CA MET A 297 10.48 12.71 7.87
C MET A 297 10.85 11.28 8.26
N GLU A 298 10.22 10.27 7.64
CA GLU A 298 10.55 8.86 7.86
C GLU A 298 12.03 8.57 7.57
N TRP A 299 12.53 9.07 6.44
CA TRP A 299 13.95 8.96 6.10
C TRP A 299 14.86 9.65 7.13
N TRP A 300 14.49 10.86 7.58
CA TRP A 300 15.24 11.58 8.60
C TRP A 300 15.29 10.81 9.93
N TYR A 301 14.15 10.25 10.36
CA TYR A 301 14.05 9.47 11.60
C TYR A 301 14.79 8.13 11.52
N GLN A 302 14.66 7.38 10.42
CA GLN A 302 15.43 6.14 10.21
C GLN A 302 16.93 6.43 10.19
N SER A 303 17.35 7.50 9.50
CA SER A 303 18.75 7.94 9.48
C SER A 303 19.27 8.38 10.85
N ALA A 304 18.40 8.85 11.74
CA ALA A 304 18.76 9.18 13.12
C ALA A 304 18.88 7.91 13.97
N GLU A 305 17.96 6.96 13.82
CA GLU A 305 17.96 5.67 14.53
C GLU A 305 19.15 4.80 14.13
N GLU A 306 19.54 4.79 12.84
CA GLU A 306 20.76 4.12 12.36
C GLU A 306 22.03 4.72 12.99
N ARG A 307 22.07 6.04 13.21
CA ARG A 307 23.20 6.70 13.88
C ARG A 307 23.25 6.43 15.38
N MET A 308 22.10 6.20 16.01
CA MET A 308 22.02 5.88 17.45
C MET A 308 22.22 4.39 17.74
N SER A 309 21.87 3.51 16.79
CA SER A 309 22.03 2.05 16.90
C SER A 309 23.38 1.54 16.37
N ALA A 310 24.13 2.35 15.61
CA ALA A 310 25.50 2.05 15.23
C ALA A 310 26.39 1.93 16.48
N PRO A 311 27.01 0.75 16.76
CA PRO A 311 27.88 0.58 17.91
C PRO A 311 29.01 1.60 17.86
N THR A 312 29.19 2.37 18.92
CA THR A 312 30.33 3.28 19.06
C THR A 312 31.59 2.42 19.19
N VAL A 313 32.27 2.14 18.07
CA VAL A 313 33.58 1.48 18.07
C VAL A 313 34.57 2.49 18.63
N TYR A 314 34.81 2.43 19.94
CA TYR A 314 35.90 3.18 20.54
C TYR A 314 37.24 2.71 19.92
N PRO A 315 38.14 3.63 19.54
CA PRO A 315 39.49 3.21 19.15
C PRO A 315 40.12 2.42 20.31
N PRO A 316 40.88 1.34 20.04
CA PRO A 316 41.46 0.52 21.09
C PRO A 316 42.29 1.42 22.03
N PRO A 317 42.14 1.26 23.36
CA PRO A 317 42.84 2.10 24.32
C PRO A 317 44.36 1.98 24.10
N PRO A 318 45.11 3.09 24.22
CA PRO A 318 46.57 3.06 24.05
C PRO A 318 47.19 2.06 25.04
N PRO A 319 48.22 1.30 24.64
CA PRO A 319 48.81 0.25 25.46
C PRO A 319 49.31 0.82 26.80
N PRO A 320 49.12 0.09 27.91
CA PRO A 320 49.49 0.57 29.23
C PRO A 320 51.00 0.84 29.31
N PRO A 321 51.42 1.93 29.99
CA PRO A 321 52.84 2.20 30.18
C PRO A 321 53.50 1.09 31.02
N ALA A 322 54.69 0.66 30.61
CA ALA A 322 55.42 -0.42 31.28
C ALA A 322 55.60 -0.15 32.79
N PRO A 323 55.49 -1.18 33.65
CA PRO A 323 55.56 -1.02 35.09
C PRO A 323 56.93 -0.48 35.51
N LYS A 324 56.93 0.63 36.24
CA LYS A 324 58.12 1.15 36.92
C LYS A 324 58.50 0.18 38.04
N VAL A 325 59.62 -0.52 37.87
CA VAL A 325 60.22 -1.36 38.92
C VAL A 325 60.73 -0.43 40.02
N ASN A 326 60.02 -0.34 41.15
CA ASN A 326 60.50 0.29 42.36
C ASN A 326 61.05 -0.78 43.31
N ILE A 327 62.38 -0.82 43.36
CA ILE A 327 63.22 -1.55 44.30
C ILE A 327 62.95 -0.99 45.70
N HIS A 328 62.51 -1.79 46.68
CA HIS A 328 62.74 -1.61 48.15
C HIS A 328 61.90 -2.64 48.92
N ASN A 329 62.50 -3.78 49.28
CA ASN A 329 62.22 -4.61 50.46
C ASN A 329 62.95 -5.96 50.33
N GLU A 330 64.27 -5.96 50.38
CA GLU A 330 65.01 -7.16 50.77
C GLU A 330 65.49 -6.98 52.21
N HIS A 331 64.83 -7.70 53.12
CA HIS A 331 65.19 -7.78 54.52
C HIS A 331 66.60 -8.37 54.69
N PRO A 332 67.39 -7.92 55.71
CA PRO A 332 68.81 -8.25 55.87
C PRO A 332 69.11 -9.75 56.09
N ILE A 333 68.08 -10.57 56.30
CA ILE A 333 68.19 -12.03 56.44
C ILE A 333 68.54 -12.69 55.08
N PHE A 334 68.06 -12.15 53.96
CA PHE A 334 68.38 -12.69 52.62
C PHE A 334 69.81 -12.35 52.17
N ALA A 335 70.37 -11.22 52.61
CA ALA A 335 71.76 -10.87 52.37
C ALA A 335 72.72 -11.78 53.16
N PHE A 336 72.36 -12.16 54.39
CA PHE A 336 73.17 -13.07 55.21
C PHE A 336 73.14 -14.52 54.67
N LEU A 337 71.98 -14.98 54.15
CA LEU A 337 71.87 -16.28 53.49
C LEU A 337 72.66 -16.35 52.17
N LYS A 338 72.70 -15.25 51.39
CA LYS A 338 73.52 -15.15 50.17
C LYS A 338 75.02 -15.15 50.47
N LEU A 339 75.46 -14.46 51.52
CA LEU A 339 76.87 -14.44 51.94
C LEU A 339 77.35 -15.79 52.50
N LEU A 340 76.53 -16.51 53.27
CA LEU A 340 76.86 -17.86 53.74
C LEU A 340 76.94 -18.87 52.60
N HIS A 341 76.07 -18.77 51.59
CA HIS A 341 76.13 -19.61 50.40
C HIS A 341 77.35 -19.30 49.52
N GLN A 342 77.83 -18.05 49.49
CA GLN A 342 79.04 -17.66 48.76
C GLN A 342 80.33 -18.12 49.48
N PHE A 343 80.36 -18.13 50.81
CA PHE A 343 81.53 -18.56 51.59
C PHE A 343 81.75 -20.08 51.56
N PHE A 344 80.68 -20.88 51.67
CA PHE A 344 80.79 -22.35 51.67
C PHE A 344 81.06 -22.96 50.27
N PHE A 345 80.86 -22.20 49.19
CA PHE A 345 81.02 -22.70 47.82
C PHE A 345 82.36 -22.31 47.17
N VAL A 346 83.15 -21.42 47.79
CA VAL A 346 84.47 -21.00 47.28
C VAL A 346 85.63 -21.87 47.82
N GLU A 347 85.44 -22.62 48.89
CA GLU A 347 86.50 -23.48 49.48
C GLU A 347 86.58 -24.90 48.87
N LYS A 348 85.83 -25.17 47.79
CA LYS A 348 85.81 -26.50 47.12
C LYS A 348 86.44 -26.51 45.72
N SER A 349 87.26 -25.51 45.40
CA SER A 349 88.01 -25.42 44.14
C SER A 349 89.39 -24.78 44.34
N THR A 350 90.26 -25.46 45.07
CA THR A 350 91.72 -25.40 44.88
C THR A 350 92.27 -26.80 44.78
#